data_AF-A0A523Q8S2-F1
#
_entry.id   AF-A0A523Q8S2-F1
#
_cell.length_a   1.000
_cell.length_b   1.000
_cell.length_c   1.000
_cell.angle_alpha   90.00
_cell.angle_beta   90.00
_cell.angle_gamma   90.00
#
_symmetry.space_group_name_H-M   'P 1'
#
loop_
_entity.id
_entity.type
_entity.pdbx_description
1 polymer ?
#
loop_
_entity_poly.entity_id
_entity_poly.type
_entity_poly.pdbx_seq_one_letter_code
_entity_poly.pdbx_strand_id
1 'polypeptide(L)'
;MNKINEFVRTASDYLNVDIRHLTDLAAQPSKLLQRVNLLLTGSTLSADDVSAFVSVIQKVPAKRPEQRAQVALQLVASSAACLIQST
;
A
#
# COMPACT_ATOMS: atom_id res chain seq x y z
N MET A 1 16.95 8.44 11.60
CA MET A 1 15.95 7.37 11.42
C MET A 1 14.94 7.81 10.37
N ASN A 2 14.57 6.94 9.44
CA ASN A 2 13.63 7.26 8.36
C ASN A 2 12.20 7.24 8.92
N LYS A 3 11.51 8.40 8.98
CA LYS A 3 10.14 8.54 9.54
C LYS A 3 9.13 7.58 8.92
N ILE A 4 9.37 7.17 7.69
CA ILE A 4 8.57 6.18 6.97
C ILE A 4 8.63 4.79 7.63
N ASN A 5 9.81 4.36 8.09
CA ASN A 5 9.95 3.08 8.81
C ASN A 5 9.29 3.14 10.20
N GLU A 6 9.25 4.32 10.81
CA GLU A 6 8.60 4.54 12.10
C GLU A 6 7.07 4.45 11.96
N PHE A 7 6.50 5.05 10.91
CA PHE A 7 5.08 4.94 10.59
C PHE A 7 4.66 3.49 10.33
N VAL A 8 5.42 2.69 9.60
CA VAL A 8 5.08 1.26 9.37
C VAL A 8 5.08 0.46 10.67
N ARG A 9 6.04 0.75 11.54
CA ARG A 9 6.17 0.09 12.84
C ARG A 9 5.00 0.42 13.77
N THR A 10 4.63 1.69 13.84
CA THR A 10 3.52 2.17 14.68
C THR A 10 2.15 1.96 14.05
N ALA A 11 2.03 1.96 12.72
CA ALA A 11 0.77 1.67 12.03
C ALA A 11 0.25 0.28 12.38
N SER A 12 1.12 -0.70 12.64
CA SER A 12 0.69 -2.03 13.10
C SER A 12 0.02 -1.98 14.48
N ASP A 13 0.36 -1.00 15.32
CA ASP A 13 -0.21 -0.82 16.66
C ASP A 13 -1.50 0.03 16.65
N TYR A 14 -1.66 0.94 15.67
CA TYR A 14 -2.80 1.87 15.60
C TYR A 14 -3.85 1.51 14.54
N LEU A 15 -3.43 0.90 13.44
CA LEU A 15 -4.30 0.38 12.40
C LEU A 15 -4.45 -1.11 12.64
N ASN A 16 -5.49 -1.47 13.39
CA ASN A 16 -6.07 -2.81 13.40
C ASN A 16 -6.77 -3.08 12.04
N VAL A 17 -6.14 -2.67 10.93
CA VAL A 17 -6.59 -2.95 9.59
C VAL A 17 -6.30 -4.42 9.39
N ASP A 18 -7.36 -5.21 9.34
CA ASP A 18 -7.24 -6.62 9.05
C ASP A 18 -6.67 -6.79 7.63
N ILE A 19 -5.34 -6.87 7.56
CA ILE A 19 -4.60 -7.06 6.31
C ILE A 19 -4.82 -8.46 5.74
N ARG A 20 -5.52 -9.37 6.43
CA ARG A 20 -5.83 -10.71 5.92
C ARG A 20 -6.62 -10.64 4.61
N HIS A 21 -7.56 -9.70 4.52
CA HIS A 21 -8.30 -9.46 3.29
C HIS A 21 -7.44 -8.88 2.14
N LEU A 22 -6.33 -8.23 2.47
CA LEU A 22 -5.38 -7.71 1.48
C LEU A 22 -4.37 -8.78 1.04
N THR A 23 -4.00 -9.70 1.92
CA THR A 23 -3.16 -10.85 1.56
C THR A 23 -3.80 -11.76 0.52
N ASP A 24 -5.13 -11.92 0.55
CA ASP A 24 -5.86 -12.67 -0.49
C ASP A 24 -5.71 -12.01 -1.88
N LEU A 25 -5.51 -10.69 -1.91
CA LEU A 25 -5.30 -9.90 -3.12
C LEU A 25 -3.80 -9.78 -3.50
N ALA A 26 -2.86 -10.28 -2.68
CA ALA A 26 -1.43 -10.16 -2.93
C ALA A 26 -0.94 -10.92 -4.18
N ALA A 27 -1.71 -11.90 -4.65
CA ALA A 27 -1.50 -12.56 -5.94
C ALA A 27 -1.87 -11.65 -7.13
N GLN A 28 -2.66 -10.59 -6.91
CA GLN A 28 -3.18 -9.66 -7.91
C GLN A 28 -2.77 -8.21 -7.56
N PRO A 29 -1.51 -7.80 -7.82
CA PRO A 29 -0.94 -6.53 -7.36
C PRO A 29 -1.78 -5.29 -7.71
N SER A 30 -2.37 -5.25 -8.90
CA SER A 30 -3.21 -4.12 -9.34
C SER A 30 -4.50 -4.00 -8.52
N LYS A 31 -5.15 -5.12 -8.22
CA LYS A 31 -6.38 -5.15 -7.40
C LYS A 31 -6.06 -4.83 -5.94
N LEU A 32 -4.93 -5.32 -5.44
CA LEU A 32 -4.42 -4.97 -4.11
C LEU A 32 -4.23 -3.46 -3.99
N LEU A 33 -3.55 -2.82 -4.95
CA LEU A 33 -3.32 -1.37 -4.94
C LEU A 33 -4.60 -0.56 -4.99
N GLN A 34 -5.54 -0.92 -5.87
CA GLN A 34 -6.83 -0.24 -5.95
C GLN A 34 -7.59 -0.34 -4.64
N ARG A 35 -7.59 -1.52 -4.01
CA ARG A 35 -8.29 -1.73 -2.73
C ARG A 35 -7.65 -0.92 -1.62
N VAL A 36 -6.32 -0.91 -1.54
CA VAL A 36 -5.56 -0.12 -0.56
C VAL A 36 -5.80 1.38 -0.75
N ASN A 37 -5.76 1.89 -1.98
CA ASN A 37 -6.04 3.30 -2.24
C ASN A 37 -7.46 3.69 -1.84
N LEU A 38 -8.45 2.89 -2.22
CA LEU A 38 -9.82 3.16 -1.85
C LEU A 38 -10.03 3.17 -0.32
N LEU A 39 -9.33 2.30 0.41
CA LEU A 39 -9.37 2.28 1.88
C LEU A 39 -8.75 3.52 2.52
N LEU A 40 -7.65 4.04 1.97
CA LEU A 40 -6.88 5.12 2.58
C LEU A 40 -7.33 6.53 2.14
N THR A 41 -7.80 6.67 0.91
CA THR A 41 -8.09 7.98 0.30
C THR A 41 -9.52 8.13 -0.19
N GLY A 42 -10.28 7.02 -0.30
CA GLY A 42 -11.62 7.02 -0.90
C GLY A 42 -11.62 7.33 -2.41
N SER A 43 -10.45 7.40 -3.05
CA SER A 43 -10.32 7.80 -4.46
C SER A 43 -9.71 6.68 -5.32
N THR A 44 -9.50 6.98 -6.61
CA THR A 44 -8.82 6.11 -7.57
C THR A 44 -7.43 6.64 -7.89
N LEU A 45 -6.44 5.76 -7.99
CA LEU A 45 -5.11 6.11 -8.50
C LEU A 45 -5.15 6.34 -10.02
N SER A 46 -4.25 7.19 -10.51
CA SER A 46 -4.02 7.34 -11.96
C SER A 46 -3.45 6.04 -12.55
N ALA A 47 -3.65 5.84 -13.86
CA ALA A 47 -3.13 4.64 -14.54
C ALA A 47 -1.59 4.54 -14.47
N ASP A 48 -0.91 5.69 -14.53
CA ASP A 48 0.55 5.77 -14.45
C ASP A 48 1.07 5.37 -13.06
N ASP A 49 0.44 5.87 -11.99
CA ASP A 49 0.78 5.51 -10.61
C ASP A 49 0.51 4.04 -10.34
N VAL A 50 -0.61 3.50 -10.84
CA VAL A 50 -0.91 2.07 -10.73
C VAL A 50 0.19 1.24 -11.39
N SER A 51 0.60 1.58 -12.61
CA SER A 51 1.66 0.87 -13.33
C SER A 51 2.99 0.91 -12.56
N ALA A 52 3.39 2.10 -12.08
CA ALA A 52 4.62 2.28 -11.32
C ALA A 52 4.60 1.48 -10.00
N PHE A 53 3.50 1.52 -9.24
CA PHE A 53 3.39 0.83 -7.96
C PHE A 53 3.28 -0.69 -8.13
N VAL A 54 2.60 -1.18 -9.17
CA VAL A 54 2.55 -2.62 -9.50
C VAL A 54 3.95 -3.16 -9.74
N SER A 55 4.78 -2.44 -10.50
CA SER A 55 6.17 -2.82 -10.77
C SER A 55 6.98 -2.98 -9.48
N VAL A 56 6.77 -2.11 -8.48
CA VAL A 56 7.43 -2.20 -7.18
C VAL A 56 6.95 -3.41 -6.37
N ILE A 57 5.64 -3.66 -6.31
CA ILE A 57 5.07 -4.80 -5.58
C ILE A 57 5.52 -6.14 -6.19
N GLN A 58 5.63 -6.21 -7.52
CA GLN A 58 6.07 -7.41 -8.22
C GLN A 58 7.52 -7.81 -7.89
N LYS A 59 8.36 -6.88 -7.41
CA LYS A 59 9.71 -7.20 -6.90
C LYS A 59 9.69 -8.04 -5.64
N VAL A 60 8.59 -8.02 -4.88
CA VAL A 60 8.41 -8.89 -3.71
C VAL A 60 7.93 -10.26 -4.19
N PRO A 61 8.55 -11.38 -3.75
CA PRO A 61 8.13 -12.73 -4.15
C PRO A 61 6.66 -13.03 -3.80
N ALA A 62 5.94 -13.72 -4.69
CA ALA A 62 4.53 -14.10 -4.48
C ALA A 62 4.29 -14.97 -3.24
N LYS A 63 5.30 -15.76 -2.84
CA LYS A 63 5.31 -16.56 -1.60
C LYS A 63 5.34 -15.72 -0.30
N ARG A 64 5.39 -14.39 -0.40
CA ARG A 64 5.37 -13.46 0.73
C ARG A 64 4.19 -12.48 0.60
N PRO A 65 2.95 -12.97 0.71
CA PRO A 65 1.76 -12.17 0.47
C PRO A 65 1.63 -11.00 1.46
N GLU A 66 2.00 -11.20 2.72
CA GLU A 66 1.96 -10.16 3.76
C GLU A 66 2.90 -9.00 3.41
N GLN A 67 4.13 -9.30 2.98
CA GLN A 67 5.09 -8.27 2.58
C GLN A 67 4.60 -7.49 1.34
N ARG A 68 3.93 -8.16 0.40
CA ARG A 68 3.30 -7.48 -0.75
C ARG A 68 2.19 -6.52 -0.31
N ALA A 69 1.33 -6.95 0.60
CA ALA A 69 0.27 -6.12 1.15
C ALA A 69 0.82 -4.90 1.90
N GLN A 70 1.87 -5.09 2.71
CA GLN A 70 2.56 -4.01 3.42
C GLN A 70 3.20 -3.00 2.46
N VAL A 71 3.92 -3.47 1.44
CA VAL A 71 4.52 -2.58 0.42
C VAL A 71 3.45 -1.78 -0.32
N ALA A 72 2.33 -2.41 -0.69
CA ALA A 72 1.21 -1.71 -1.31
C ALA A 72 0.63 -0.63 -0.38
N LEU A 73 0.38 -0.97 0.89
CA LEU A 73 -0.11 -0.03 1.91
C LEU A 73 0.81 1.18 2.04
N GLN A 74 2.12 0.94 2.07
CA GLN A 74 3.10 1.97 2.28
C GLN A 74 3.29 2.88 1.07
N LEU A 75 3.27 2.33 -0.16
CA LEU A 75 3.34 3.11 -1.39
C LEU A 75 2.18 4.08 -1.48
N VAL A 76 0.96 3.58 -1.26
CA VAL A 76 -0.27 4.38 -1.31
C VAL A 76 -0.32 5.39 -0.16
N ALA A 77 0.01 5.00 1.06
CA ALA A 77 0.03 5.91 2.20
C ALA A 77 1.05 7.05 1.98
N SER A 78 2.20 6.74 1.39
CA SER A 78 3.23 7.75 1.09
C SER A 78 2.80 8.70 -0.03
N SER A 79 2.12 8.20 -1.06
CA SER A 79 1.57 9.06 -2.12
C SER A 79 0.40 9.91 -1.62
N ALA A 80 -0.49 9.34 -0.81
CA ALA A 80 -1.60 10.06 -0.20
C ALA A 80 -1.13 11.15 0.76
N ALA A 81 -0.15 10.86 1.62
CA ALA A 81 0.45 11.84 2.50
C ALA A 81 1.08 13.00 1.72
N CYS A 82 1.71 12.71 0.57
CA CYS A 82 2.22 13.73 -0.33
C CYS A 82 1.09 14.63 -0.87
N LEU A 83 -0.05 14.05 -1.27
CA LEU A 83 -1.21 14.80 -1.77
C LEU A 83 -1.81 15.72 -0.68
N ILE A 84 -1.92 15.26 0.57
CA ILE A 84 -2.48 16.06 1.68
C ILE A 84 -1.57 17.22 2.07
N GLN A 85 -0.24 17.09 1.94
CA GLN A 85 0.70 18.18 2.21
C GLN A 85 0.81 19.21 1.07
N SER A 86 0.28 18.88 -0.11
CA SER A 86 0.33 19.74 -1.30
C SER A 86 -0.90 20.66 -1.45
N THR A 87 -1.90 20.50 -0.58
CA THR A 87 -3.09 21.35 -0.43
C THR A 87 -2.98 22.25 0.79
#